data_AF-A0A0F2D324-F1
#
_entry.id   AF-A0A0F2D324-F1
#
_cell.length_a   1.000
_cell.length_b   1.000
_cell.length_c   1.000
_cell.angle_alpha   90.00
_cell.angle_beta   90.00
_cell.angle_gamma   90.00
#
_symmetry.space_group_name_H-M   'P 1'
#
loop_
_entity.id
_entity.type
_entity.pdbx_description
1 polymer ?
#
loop_
_entity_poly.entity_id
_entity_poly.type
_entity_poly.pdbx_seq_one_letter_code
_entity_poly.pdbx_strand_id
1 'polypeptide(L)'
;MKDKEESYSFINQLIARRLVTLLAILFLCAPIGLLNADSTTEPQTTLHKTITPISGQDDKYELPLDITSKLGTETQTDPLDVVLVADLSGSMSKRDVPSSTGRTITRLDALKNTLKGTRDCQVLIDTILSNPNNRLSMVGFGGKIDDKFAE
;
A
#
# COMPACT_ATOMS: atom_id res chain seq x y z
N MET A 1 46.27 7.06 57.78
CA MET A 1 44.86 6.63 57.58
C MET A 1 44.05 7.72 56.89
N LYS A 2 44.26 8.99 57.23
CA LYS A 2 43.64 10.19 56.62
C LYS A 2 43.92 10.35 55.11
N ASP A 3 45.14 10.07 54.66
CA ASP A 3 45.54 10.24 53.25
C ASP A 3 44.85 9.27 52.28
N LYS A 4 44.45 8.08 52.78
CA LYS A 4 43.72 7.10 51.95
C LYS A 4 42.27 7.55 51.71
N GLU A 5 41.59 8.07 52.74
CA GLU A 5 40.20 8.55 52.61
C GLU A 5 40.07 9.75 51.67
N GLU A 6 41.01 10.71 51.74
CA GLU A 6 41.03 11.84 50.80
C GLU A 6 41.29 11.38 49.36
N SER A 7 42.18 10.41 49.17
CA SER A 7 42.43 9.81 47.85
C SER A 7 41.19 9.09 47.29
N TYR A 8 40.44 8.34 48.11
CA TYR A 8 39.21 7.67 47.67
C TYR A 8 38.08 8.67 47.36
N SER A 9 37.97 9.74 48.16
CA SER A 9 37.02 10.82 47.92
C SER A 9 37.29 11.53 46.58
N PHE A 10 38.55 11.82 46.28
CA PHE A 10 38.97 12.42 45.02
C PHE A 10 38.68 11.53 43.80
N ILE A 11 38.96 10.22 43.91
CA ILE A 11 38.69 9.25 42.84
C ILE A 11 37.18 9.13 42.59
N ASN A 12 36.36 9.06 43.64
CA ASN A 12 34.91 8.99 43.51
C ASN A 12 34.32 10.24 42.87
N GLN A 13 34.85 11.42 43.20
CA GLN A 13 34.41 12.68 42.60
C GLN A 13 34.78 12.76 41.11
N LEU A 14 35.95 12.22 40.74
CA LEU A 14 36.37 12.13 39.34
C LEU A 14 35.50 11.16 38.53
N ILE A 15 35.19 9.98 39.09
CA ILE A 15 34.31 8.98 38.47
C ILE A 15 32.90 9.55 38.30
N ALA A 16 32.34 10.17 39.34
CA ALA A 16 31.02 10.79 39.30
C ALA A 16 30.95 11.88 38.23
N ARG A 17 31.96 12.74 38.13
CA ARG A 17 32.02 13.79 37.11
C ARG A 17 32.08 13.22 35.70
N ARG A 18 32.85 12.15 35.48
CA ARG A 18 32.93 11.45 34.18
C ARG A 18 31.61 10.78 33.83
N LEU A 19 30.95 10.14 34.80
CA LEU A 19 29.65 9.51 34.62
C LEU A 19 28.58 10.53 34.25
N VAL A 20 28.53 11.68 34.94
CA VAL A 20 27.58 12.76 34.64
C VAL A 20 27.80 13.32 33.25
N THR A 21 29.06 13.53 32.83
CA THR A 21 29.34 14.00 31.46
C THR A 21 28.94 12.96 30.41
N LEU A 22 29.17 11.68 30.67
CA LEU A 22 28.80 10.61 29.75
C LEU A 22 27.27 10.49 29.62
N LEU A 23 26.55 10.60 30.74
CA LEU A 23 25.08 10.58 30.78
C LEU A 23 24.49 11.79 30.05
N ALA A 24 25.06 12.99 30.25
CA ALA A 24 24.64 14.20 29.56
C ALA A 24 24.85 14.10 28.03
N ILE A 25 25.97 13.52 27.59
CA ILE A 25 26.22 13.27 26.16
C ILE A 25 25.23 12.23 25.62
N LEU A 26 24.90 11.19 26.39
CA LEU A 26 23.90 10.19 25.98
C LEU A 26 22.51 10.83 25.78
N PHE A 27 22.09 11.78 26.63
CA PHE A 27 20.83 12.49 26.47
C PHE A 27 20.83 13.54 25.35
N LEU A 28 21.97 14.19 25.05
CA LEU A 28 22.09 15.15 23.94
C LEU A 28 22.30 14.47 22.58
N CYS A 29 22.94 13.30 22.54
CA CYS A 29 23.28 12.58 21.31
C CYS A 29 22.39 11.37 21.04
N ALA A 30 21.53 10.95 21.98
CA ALA A 30 20.44 10.07 21.64
C ALA A 30 19.48 10.88 20.75
N PRO A 31 19.26 10.50 19.48
CA PRO A 31 18.09 10.98 18.80
C PRO A 31 16.93 10.52 19.68
N ILE A 32 16.20 11.46 20.28
CA ILE A 32 14.80 11.19 20.62
C ILE A 32 14.13 11.06 19.27
N GLY A 33 14.37 9.93 18.61
CA GLY A 33 13.52 9.46 17.54
C GLY A 33 12.19 9.32 18.23
N LEU A 34 11.33 10.31 18.01
CA LEU A 34 9.91 10.06 17.99
C LEU A 34 9.74 8.85 17.07
N LEU A 35 9.69 7.66 17.65
CA LEU A 35 8.97 6.55 17.08
C LEU A 35 7.50 6.90 17.24
N ASN A 36 7.06 7.95 16.55
CA ASN A 36 5.68 7.99 16.11
C ASN A 36 5.61 6.85 15.10
N ALA A 37 5.12 5.70 15.54
CA ALA A 37 4.36 4.87 14.63
C ALA A 37 3.33 5.81 14.02
N ASP A 38 3.43 6.02 12.71
CA ASP A 38 2.53 6.86 11.94
C ASP A 38 1.11 6.52 12.37
N SER A 39 0.46 7.51 12.98
CA SER A 39 -0.82 7.33 13.64
C SER A 39 -1.80 6.79 12.62
N THR A 40 -2.24 5.56 12.87
CA THR A 40 -3.38 4.92 12.23
C THR A 40 -4.51 5.93 12.06
N THR A 41 -4.64 6.52 10.87
CA THR A 41 -5.87 7.24 10.52
C THR A 41 -6.96 6.19 10.46
N GLU A 42 -7.78 6.13 11.49
CA GLU A 42 -8.95 5.26 11.49
C GLU A 42 -9.80 5.57 10.24
N PRO A 43 -10.28 4.55 9.52
CA PRO A 43 -11.09 4.76 8.35
C PRO A 43 -12.30 5.62 8.71
N GLN A 44 -12.41 6.79 8.08
CA GLN A 44 -13.50 7.73 8.32
C GLN A 44 -14.78 7.13 7.74
N THR A 45 -15.53 6.42 8.58
CA THR A 45 -16.83 5.84 8.25
C THR A 45 -17.91 6.75 8.81
N THR A 46 -18.68 7.38 7.92
CA THR A 46 -19.86 8.13 8.31
C THR A 46 -21.08 7.23 8.19
N LEU A 47 -21.80 7.06 9.29
CA LEU A 47 -23.06 6.33 9.33
C LEU A 47 -24.19 7.34 9.45
N HIS A 48 -25.12 7.33 8.49
CA HIS A 48 -26.32 8.14 8.51
C HIS A 48 -27.54 7.23 8.57
N LYS A 49 -28.40 7.44 9.57
CA LYS A 49 -29.62 6.67 9.77
C LYS A 49 -30.78 7.65 9.91
N THR A 50 -31.79 7.48 9.07
CA THR A 50 -32.98 8.34 9.07
C THR A 50 -34.22 7.48 9.31
N ILE A 51 -35.22 8.05 9.97
CA ILE A 51 -36.54 7.44 10.14
C ILE A 51 -37.57 8.35 9.48
N THR A 52 -38.34 7.79 8.54
CA THR A 52 -39.34 8.54 7.78
C THR A 52 -40.70 7.88 7.95
N PRO A 53 -41.74 8.58 8.46
CA PRO A 53 -43.07 8.00 8.56
C PRO A 53 -43.65 7.73 7.16
N ILE A 54 -44.33 6.59 7.01
CA ILE A 54 -45.00 6.26 5.76
C ILE A 54 -46.38 6.91 5.76
N SER A 55 -46.58 7.88 4.87
CA SER A 55 -47.83 8.64 4.77
C SER A 55 -49.05 7.72 4.64
N GLY A 56 -50.04 7.91 5.51
CA GLY A 56 -51.30 7.17 5.51
C GLY A 56 -51.24 5.77 6.17
N GLN A 57 -50.15 5.43 6.85
CA GLN A 57 -50.05 4.18 7.61
C GLN A 57 -49.59 4.47 9.04
N ASP A 58 -50.50 4.28 10.00
CA ASP A 58 -50.19 4.40 11.43
C ASP A 58 -49.15 3.34 11.82
N ASP A 59 -48.21 3.75 12.68
CA ASP A 59 -47.12 2.92 13.21
C ASP A 59 -46.19 2.27 12.16
N LYS A 60 -46.07 2.84 10.96
CA LYS A 60 -45.11 2.38 9.94
C LYS A 60 -44.14 3.46 9.48
N TYR A 61 -42.87 3.06 9.38
CA TYR A 61 -41.75 3.93 9.08
C TYR A 61 -40.76 3.25 8.12
N GLU A 62 -40.15 4.04 7.24
CA GLU A 62 -38.96 3.67 6.50
C GLU A 62 -37.71 3.97 7.34
N LEU A 63 -36.73 3.08 7.30
CA LEU A 63 -35.49 3.18 8.06
C LEU A 63 -34.27 2.99 7.14
N PRO A 64 -33.95 3.98 6.28
CA PRO A 64 -32.72 3.95 5.49
C PRO A 64 -31.47 4.01 6.39
N LEU A 65 -30.46 3.24 5.99
CA LEU A 65 -29.13 3.22 6.58
C LEU A 65 -28.11 3.48 5.47
N ASP A 66 -27.50 4.66 5.49
CA ASP A 66 -26.44 5.03 4.57
C ASP A 66 -25.10 4.91 5.29
N ILE A 67 -24.25 4.01 4.78
CA ILE A 67 -22.87 3.85 5.26
C ILE A 67 -21.96 4.42 4.19
N THR A 68 -21.39 5.60 4.46
CA THR A 68 -20.36 6.18 3.60
C THR A 68 -19.02 5.92 4.27
N SER A 69 -18.32 4.87 3.83
CA SER A 69 -16.91 4.71 4.13
C SER A 69 -16.13 5.51 3.11
N LYS A 70 -15.36 6.50 3.55
CA LYS A 70 -14.16 6.83 2.78
C LYS A 70 -13.27 5.63 3.03
N LEU A 71 -12.97 4.85 1.98
CA LEU A 71 -11.75 4.04 1.99
C LEU A 71 -10.70 5.07 2.41
N GLY A 72 -10.21 4.91 3.65
CA GLY A 72 -9.25 5.85 4.24
C GLY A 72 -8.24 6.09 3.13
N THR A 73 -7.94 7.36 2.86
CA THR A 73 -7.00 7.76 1.82
C THR A 73 -6.01 6.63 1.64
N GLU A 74 -6.00 5.97 0.48
CA GLU A 74 -4.90 5.07 0.15
C GLU A 74 -3.67 5.98 0.06
N THR A 75 -3.19 6.43 1.22
CA THR A 75 -1.84 6.84 1.43
C THR A 75 -1.09 5.52 1.52
N GLN A 76 -1.05 4.82 0.39
CA GLN A 76 0.19 4.23 -0.05
C GLN A 76 1.16 5.42 -0.15
N THR A 77 1.72 5.79 1.01
CA THR A 77 2.65 6.89 1.20
C THR A 77 3.93 6.60 0.43
N ASP A 78 4.30 5.32 0.38
CA ASP A 78 5.43 4.83 -0.38
C ASP A 78 5.00 4.39 -1.80
N PRO A 79 5.66 4.87 -2.86
CA PRO A 79 5.35 4.50 -4.23
C PRO A 79 5.51 2.99 -4.45
N LEU A 80 4.53 2.35 -5.12
CA LEU A 80 4.63 0.95 -5.52
C LEU A 80 5.41 0.80 -6.82
N ASP A 81 6.43 -0.05 -6.82
CA ASP A 81 7.14 -0.47 -8.02
C ASP A 81 6.69 -1.84 -8.50
N VAL A 82 6.00 -1.88 -9.63
CA VAL A 82 5.49 -3.12 -10.22
C VAL A 82 6.25 -3.45 -11.50
N VAL A 83 6.74 -4.70 -11.60
CA VAL A 83 7.23 -5.26 -12.87
C VAL A 83 6.31 -6.39 -13.29
N LEU A 84 5.61 -6.19 -14.41
CA LEU A 84 4.79 -7.22 -15.03
C LEU A 84 5.64 -8.04 -16.00
N VAL A 85 5.75 -9.34 -15.77
CA VAL A 85 6.48 -10.24 -16.67
C VAL A 85 5.46 -11.08 -17.43
N ALA A 86 5.37 -10.85 -18.74
CA ALA A 86 4.39 -11.46 -19.62
C ALA A 86 5.02 -12.54 -20.51
N ASP A 87 4.50 -13.76 -20.43
CA ASP A 87 4.78 -14.80 -21.42
C ASP A 87 4.06 -14.46 -22.74
N LEU A 88 4.82 -14.40 -23.82
CA LEU A 88 4.42 -14.13 -25.20
C LEU A 88 4.82 -15.29 -26.14
N SER A 89 5.12 -16.46 -25.57
CA SER A 89 5.45 -17.68 -26.32
C SER A 89 4.31 -18.12 -27.24
N GLY A 90 4.64 -18.97 -28.22
CA GLY A 90 3.67 -19.46 -29.21
C GLY A 90 2.42 -20.12 -28.60
N SER A 91 2.51 -20.74 -27.42
CA SER A 91 1.34 -21.29 -26.71
C SER A 91 0.30 -20.25 -26.33
N MET A 92 0.66 -18.97 -26.25
CA MET A 92 -0.26 -17.88 -25.94
C MET A 92 -1.23 -17.57 -27.09
N SER A 93 -0.94 -18.05 -28.30
CA SER A 93 -1.84 -17.96 -29.46
C SER A 93 -2.99 -18.98 -29.42
N LYS A 94 -2.95 -19.97 -28.52
CA LYS A 94 -4.00 -20.99 -28.39
C LYS A 94 -5.33 -20.37 -27.99
N ARG A 95 -6.39 -20.73 -28.73
CA ARG A 95 -7.77 -20.27 -28.50
C ARG A 95 -8.52 -21.27 -27.61
N ASP A 96 -8.17 -21.29 -26.34
CA ASP A 96 -8.71 -22.22 -25.35
C ASP A 96 -9.17 -21.54 -24.04
N VAL A 97 -9.18 -20.21 -24.00
CA VAL A 97 -9.67 -19.45 -22.83
C VAL A 97 -11.14 -19.09 -23.02
N PRO A 98 -12.05 -19.51 -22.13
CA PRO A 98 -13.44 -19.07 -22.16
C PRO A 98 -13.57 -17.57 -21.89
N SER A 99 -14.35 -16.87 -22.71
CA SER A 99 -14.72 -15.46 -22.50
C SER A 99 -16.15 -15.35 -21.94
N SER A 100 -16.47 -14.22 -21.31
CA SER A 100 -17.82 -13.88 -20.84
C SER A 100 -18.88 -13.85 -21.95
N THR A 101 -18.44 -13.74 -23.21
CA THR A 101 -19.32 -13.82 -24.40
C THR A 101 -19.63 -15.25 -24.84
N GLY A 102 -19.15 -16.27 -24.11
CA GLY A 102 -19.32 -17.68 -24.45
C GLY A 102 -18.41 -18.18 -25.59
N ARG A 103 -17.61 -17.29 -26.18
CA ARG A 103 -16.61 -17.64 -27.21
C ARG A 103 -15.27 -17.96 -26.54
N THR A 104 -14.49 -18.85 -27.14
CA THR A 104 -13.09 -19.01 -26.76
C THR A 104 -12.24 -17.91 -27.40
N ILE A 105 -11.34 -17.33 -26.62
CA ILE A 105 -10.36 -16.32 -27.04
C ILE A 105 -8.94 -16.86 -26.90
N THR A 106 -7.97 -16.18 -27.49
CA THR A 106 -6.57 -16.57 -27.29
C THR A 106 -6.13 -16.23 -25.86
N ARG A 107 -5.15 -16.96 -25.33
CA ARG A 107 -4.54 -16.62 -24.03
C ARG A 107 -3.92 -15.23 -24.04
N LEU A 108 -3.36 -14.81 -25.17
CA LEU A 108 -2.84 -13.45 -25.36
C LEU A 108 -3.95 -12.38 -25.30
N ASP A 109 -5.11 -12.64 -25.91
CA ASP A 109 -6.27 -11.75 -25.80
C ASP A 109 -6.78 -11.67 -24.35
N ALA A 110 -6.80 -12.80 -23.64
CA ALA A 110 -7.18 -12.83 -22.24
C ALA A 110 -6.21 -11.99 -21.39
N LEU A 111 -4.89 -12.16 -21.58
CA LEU A 111 -3.87 -11.35 -20.92
C LEU A 111 -4.06 -9.86 -21.21
N LYS A 112 -4.28 -9.48 -22.47
CA LYS A 112 -4.53 -8.09 -22.88
C LYS A 112 -5.76 -7.52 -22.17
N ASN A 113 -6.85 -8.27 -22.10
CA ASN A 113 -8.07 -7.86 -21.42
C ASN A 113 -7.86 -7.71 -19.90
N THR A 114 -7.04 -8.56 -19.27
CA THR A 114 -6.67 -8.43 -17.85
C THR A 114 -5.80 -7.19 -17.59
N LEU A 115 -4.93 -6.83 -18.52
CA LEU A 115 -4.02 -5.69 -18.32
C LEU A 115 -4.70 -4.34 -18.57
N LYS A 116 -5.39 -4.22 -19.71
CA LYS A 116 -5.94 -2.93 -20.19
C LYS A 116 -7.46 -2.82 -20.09
N GLY A 117 -8.14 -3.90 -19.70
CA GLY A 117 -9.59 -3.94 -19.75
C GLY A 117 -10.20 -3.99 -21.13
N THR A 118 -11.52 -4.00 -21.12
CA THR A 118 -12.38 -3.69 -22.27
C THR A 118 -12.85 -2.24 -22.15
N ARG A 119 -13.49 -1.69 -23.19
CA ARG A 119 -13.77 -0.24 -23.36
C ARG A 119 -14.32 0.52 -22.14
N ASP A 120 -14.91 -0.15 -21.15
CA ASP A 120 -15.60 0.47 -20.02
C ASP A 120 -15.17 -0.06 -18.63
N CYS A 121 -14.09 -0.85 -18.54
CA CYS A 121 -13.58 -1.37 -17.26
C CYS A 121 -12.12 -0.97 -17.05
N GLN A 122 -11.85 -0.23 -15.97
CA GLN A 122 -10.49 -0.11 -15.42
C GLN A 122 -10.03 -1.48 -14.93
N VAL A 123 -8.83 -1.91 -15.32
CA VAL A 123 -8.26 -3.18 -14.85
C VAL A 123 -6.85 -2.95 -14.32
N LEU A 124 -5.99 -3.98 -14.31
CA LEU A 124 -4.83 -4.03 -13.43
C LEU A 124 -3.89 -2.83 -13.59
N ILE A 125 -3.63 -2.38 -14.82
CA ILE A 125 -2.77 -1.22 -15.08
C ILE A 125 -3.39 0.07 -14.53
N ASP A 126 -4.68 0.28 -14.78
CA ASP A 126 -5.38 1.48 -14.32
C ASP A 126 -5.51 1.48 -12.78
N THR A 127 -5.68 0.31 -12.17
CA THR A 127 -5.67 0.16 -10.71
C THR A 127 -4.30 0.50 -10.12
N ILE A 128 -3.22 -0.02 -10.68
CA ILE A 128 -1.85 0.29 -10.21
C ILE A 128 -1.55 1.79 -10.39
N LEU A 129 -1.89 2.36 -11.55
CA LEU A 129 -1.60 3.75 -11.88
C LEU A 129 -2.65 4.75 -11.35
N SER A 130 -3.66 4.27 -10.62
CA SER A 130 -4.63 5.14 -9.93
C SER A 130 -3.96 6.02 -8.86
N ASN A 131 -2.86 5.55 -8.28
CA ASN A 131 -1.94 6.35 -7.50
C ASN A 131 -0.81 6.88 -8.41
N PRO A 132 -0.66 8.20 -8.60
CA PRO A 132 0.34 8.77 -9.51
C PRO A 132 1.79 8.56 -9.05
N ASN A 133 2.01 8.16 -7.79
CA ASN A 133 3.35 7.84 -7.28
C ASN A 133 3.78 6.43 -7.68
N ASN A 134 2.86 5.56 -8.09
CA ASN A 134 3.20 4.20 -8.48
C ASN A 134 3.94 4.18 -9.83
N ARG A 135 4.89 3.25 -9.95
CA ARG A 135 5.67 3.02 -11.15
C ARG A 135 5.41 1.62 -11.67
N LEU A 136 5.18 1.54 -12.97
CA LEU A 136 4.90 0.28 -13.64
C LEU A 136 5.90 0.07 -14.78
N SER A 137 6.51 -1.11 -14.80
CA SER A 137 7.31 -1.61 -15.92
C SER A 137 6.73 -2.94 -16.41
N MET A 138 6.95 -3.25 -17.69
CA MET A 138 6.49 -4.50 -18.29
C MET A 138 7.60 -5.12 -19.13
N VAL A 139 7.80 -6.43 -18.96
CA VAL A 139 8.79 -7.23 -19.69
C VAL A 139 8.05 -8.38 -20.37
N GLY A 140 8.06 -8.38 -21.70
CA GLY A 140 7.58 -9.51 -22.48
C GLY A 140 8.72 -10.49 -22.76
N PHE A 141 8.45 -11.78 -22.66
CA PHE A 141 9.37 -12.82 -23.12
C PHE A 141 8.64 -13.85 -23.96
N GLY A 142 9.24 -14.24 -25.07
CA GLY A 142 8.72 -15.27 -25.97
C GLY A 142 9.85 -15.70 -26.88
N GLY A 143 9.92 -16.98 -27.22
CA GLY A 143 10.88 -17.48 -28.21
C GLY A 143 10.77 -16.68 -29.52
N LYS A 144 11.84 -16.72 -30.33
CA LYS A 144 12.05 -15.92 -31.55
C LYS A 144 10.73 -15.56 -32.26
N ILE A 145 10.45 -14.26 -32.33
CA ILE A 145 9.42 -13.73 -33.22
C ILE A 145 9.98 -13.93 -34.63
N ASP A 146 9.47 -14.93 -35.35
CA ASP A 146 9.72 -15.01 -36.78
C ASP A 146 8.96 -13.83 -37.40
N ASP A 147 9.66 -12.73 -37.71
CA ASP A 147 9.14 -11.61 -38.48
C ASP A 147 8.75 -12.10 -39.88
N LYS A 148 7.57 -12.69 -40.02
CA LYS A 148 7.02 -13.13 -41.32
C LYS A 148 6.28 -12.03 -42.08
N PHE A 149 6.52 -10.76 -41.75
CA PHE A 149 5.90 -9.60 -42.42
C PHE A 149 6.92 -8.63 -43.04
N ALA A 150 8.14 -9.07 -43.30
CA ALA A 150 9.06 -8.38 -44.19
C ALA A 150 8.97 -9.00 -45.61
N GLU A 151 7.89 -8.69 -46.34
CA GLU A 151 7.86 -8.67 -47.80
C GLU A 151 6.95 -7.52 -48.29
#